data_AF-A0A7V9SU43-F1
#
_entry.id   AF-A0A7V9SU43-F1
#
_cell.length_a   1.000
_cell.length_b   1.000
_cell.length_c   1.000
_cell.angle_alpha   90.00
_cell.angle_beta   90.00
_cell.angle_gamma   90.00
#
_symmetry.space_group_name_H-M   'P 1'
#
loop_
_entity.id
_entity.type
_entity.pdbx_description
1 polymer ?
#
loop_
_entity_poly.entity_id
_entity_poly.type
_entity_poly.pdbx_seq_one_letter_code
_entity_poly.pdbx_strand_id
1 'polypeptide(L)'
;MRTRFVSVSRARARVIVHIGNTQGNLGLATLSYAWGPTGKIVMTRGRVALVRGMNRYLAVKVIVHEFGHVLGLDHEGDVCAAMNAPTGESGGYRCKPQLVPECATQTSGDCGQVVFWQ
;
A
#
# COMPACT_ATOMS: atom_id res chain seq x y z
N MET A 1 14.89 2.55 10.78
CA MET A 1 14.92 1.32 9.96
C MET A 1 14.70 1.73 8.51
N ARG A 2 15.46 1.21 7.54
CA ARG A 2 15.30 1.57 6.12
C ARG A 2 14.67 0.39 5.37
N THR A 3 13.47 0.59 4.85
CA THR A 3 12.74 -0.43 4.09
C THR A 3 12.89 -0.18 2.60
N ARG A 4 12.99 -1.25 1.80
CA ARG A 4 13.03 -1.20 0.33
C ARG A 4 12.04 -2.20 -0.24
N PHE A 5 11.17 -1.73 -1.13
CA PHE A 5 10.33 -2.59 -1.96
C PHE A 5 11.09 -2.94 -3.24
N VAL A 6 11.07 -4.22 -3.61
CA VAL A 6 11.68 -4.73 -4.83
C VAL A 6 10.70 -5.68 -5.48
N SER A 7 10.41 -5.47 -6.76
CA SER A 7 9.56 -6.38 -7.53
C SER A 7 10.29 -7.71 -7.76
N VAL A 8 9.58 -8.82 -7.55
CA VAL A 8 10.08 -10.19 -7.69
C VAL A 8 8.95 -11.09 -8.19
N SER A 9 9.29 -12.29 -8.67
CA SER A 9 8.28 -13.29 -9.01
C SER A 9 7.41 -13.64 -7.80
N ARG A 10 6.14 -13.99 -8.04
CA ARG A 10 5.16 -14.33 -6.99
C ARG A 10 5.68 -15.38 -6.00
N ALA A 11 6.42 -16.37 -6.48
CA ALA A 11 6.98 -17.45 -5.64
C ALA A 11 7.98 -16.93 -4.59
N ARG A 12 8.65 -15.81 -4.87
CA ARG A 12 9.67 -15.19 -4.00
C ARG A 12 9.14 -13.99 -3.22
N ALA A 13 7.93 -13.53 -3.52
CA ALA A 13 7.37 -12.34 -2.93
C ALA A 13 6.99 -12.57 -1.46
N ARG A 14 7.42 -11.66 -0.58
CA ARG A 14 6.92 -11.58 0.80
C ARG A 14 5.55 -10.90 0.87
N VAL A 15 5.31 -9.97 -0.04
CA VAL A 15 4.04 -9.23 -0.17
C VAL A 15 3.52 -9.44 -1.58
N ILE A 16 2.27 -9.90 -1.70
CA ILE A 16 1.60 -10.09 -2.98
C ILE A 16 0.52 -9.01 -3.13
N VAL A 17 0.63 -8.21 -4.18
CA VAL A 17 -0.43 -7.27 -4.59
C VAL A 17 -1.32 -7.97 -5.61
N HIS A 18 -2.64 -7.84 -5.46
CA HIS A 18 -3.60 -8.39 -6.42
C HIS A 18 -4.88 -7.55 -6.49
N ILE A 19 -5.62 -7.70 -7.59
CA ILE A 19 -6.94 -7.11 -7.78
C ILE A 19 -7.98 -8.21 -7.54
N GLY A 20 -8.93 -7.99 -6.63
CA GLY A 20 -9.84 -9.06 -6.22
C GLY A 20 -10.86 -8.67 -5.15
N ASN A 21 -11.32 -9.68 -4.40
CA ASN A 21 -12.29 -9.50 -3.32
C ASN A 21 -11.65 -8.86 -2.09
N THR A 22 -12.13 -7.68 -1.71
CA THR A 22 -11.70 -6.87 -0.56
C THR A 22 -12.73 -6.85 0.58
N GLN A 23 -13.71 -7.77 0.55
CA GLN A 23 -14.78 -7.86 1.56
C GLN A 23 -15.62 -6.58 1.67
N GLY A 24 -15.85 -5.90 0.54
CA GLY A 24 -16.63 -4.65 0.49
C GLY A 24 -15.83 -3.37 0.77
N ASN A 25 -14.54 -3.47 1.11
CA ASN A 25 -13.66 -2.32 1.30
C ASN A 25 -12.99 -1.88 -0.01
N LEU A 26 -12.39 -0.70 -0.05
CA LEU A 26 -11.63 -0.25 -1.24
C LEU A 26 -10.29 -1.00 -1.39
N GLY A 27 -9.66 -1.33 -0.27
CA GLY A 27 -8.45 -2.13 -0.17
C GLY A 27 -8.51 -3.09 1.01
N LEU A 28 -7.60 -4.04 1.05
CA LEU A 28 -7.42 -4.95 2.18
C LEU A 28 -5.97 -5.42 2.28
N ALA A 29 -5.33 -5.13 3.41
CA ALA A 29 -4.07 -5.72 3.82
C ALA A 29 -4.31 -6.92 4.74
N THR A 30 -3.62 -8.02 4.50
CA THR A 30 -3.63 -9.18 5.40
C THR A 30 -2.21 -9.66 5.63
N LEU A 31 -1.86 -9.88 6.90
CA LEU A 31 -0.58 -10.40 7.33
C LEU A 31 -0.74 -11.80 7.92
N SER A 32 0.15 -12.70 7.53
CA SER A 32 0.27 -14.04 8.10
C SER A 32 1.52 -14.10 8.95
N TYR A 33 1.41 -14.74 10.11
CA TYR A 33 2.48 -14.87 11.09
C TYR A 33 2.71 -16.35 11.43
N ALA A 34 3.94 -16.69 11.81
CA ALA A 34 4.28 -18.01 12.34
C ALA A 34 5.36 -17.90 13.42
N TRP A 35 5.48 -18.95 14.24
CA TRP A 35 6.61 -19.08 15.15
C TRP A 35 7.89 -19.37 14.37
N GLY A 36 8.89 -18.49 14.53
CA GLY A 36 10.22 -18.67 13.98
C GLY A 36 11.06 -19.66 14.79
N PRO A 37 12.21 -20.09 14.24
CA PRO A 37 13.08 -21.08 14.87
C PRO A 37 13.63 -20.63 16.24
N THR A 38 13.69 -19.32 16.47
CA THR A 38 14.16 -18.72 17.72
C THR A 38 13.03 -18.48 18.73
N GLY A 39 11.84 -19.05 18.52
CA GLY A 39 10.67 -18.83 19.39
C GLY A 39 10.09 -17.41 19.31
N LYS A 40 10.30 -16.68 18.21
CA LYS A 40 9.71 -15.35 17.98
C LYS A 40 8.64 -15.42 16.89
N ILE A 41 7.54 -14.69 17.05
CA ILE A 41 6.54 -14.56 15.98
C ILE A 41 7.15 -13.72 14.86
N VAL A 42 7.13 -14.25 13.63
CA VAL A 42 7.63 -13.58 12.44
C VAL A 42 6.53 -13.51 11.38
N MET A 43 6.47 -12.38 10.68
CA MET A 43 5.60 -12.23 9.50
C MET A 43 6.13 -13.15 8.39
N THR A 44 5.27 -14.04 7.87
CA THR A 44 5.61 -15.00 6.83
C THR A 44 5.17 -14.54 5.45
N ARG A 45 4.00 -13.91 5.35
CA ARG A 45 3.45 -13.37 4.10
C ARG A 45 2.52 -12.19 4.34
N GLY A 46 2.49 -11.30 3.36
CA GLY A 46 1.56 -10.18 3.27
C GLY A 46 0.77 -10.25 1.97
N ARG A 47 -0.48 -9.80 2.01
CA ARG A 47 -1.32 -9.63 0.84
C ARG A 47 -1.93 -8.24 0.87
N VAL A 48 -1.88 -7.57 -0.27
CA VAL A 48 -2.61 -6.33 -0.52
C VAL A 48 -3.60 -6.61 -1.64
N ALA A 49 -4.88 -6.37 -1.37
CA ALA A 49 -5.97 -6.49 -2.34
C ALA A 49 -6.51 -5.10 -2.67
N LEU A 50 -6.80 -4.86 -3.94
CA LEU A 50 -7.53 -3.68 -4.41
C LEU A 50 -8.82 -4.11 -5.13
N VAL A 51 -9.86 -3.28 -5.04
CA VAL A 51 -11.12 -3.49 -5.79
C VAL A 51 -10.90 -3.34 -7.29
N ARG A 52 -11.57 -4.18 -8.08
CA ARG A 52 -11.59 -4.10 -9.54
C ARG A 52 -12.34 -2.85 -10.02
N GLY A 53 -11.83 -2.20 -11.07
CA GLY A 53 -12.47 -1.02 -11.67
C GLY A 53 -12.15 0.31 -10.97
N MET A 54 -11.26 0.27 -9.97
CA MET A 54 -10.75 1.48 -9.32
C MET A 54 -9.91 2.31 -10.30
N ASN A 55 -10.13 3.64 -10.32
CA ASN A 55 -9.29 4.53 -11.12
C ASN A 55 -7.85 4.59 -10.55
N ARG A 56 -6.87 4.91 -11.41
CA ARG A 56 -5.44 4.87 -11.05
C ARG A 56 -5.06 5.74 -9.85
N TYR A 57 -5.70 6.90 -9.68
CA TYR A 57 -5.38 7.83 -8.60
C TYR A 57 -5.88 7.30 -7.26
N LEU A 58 -7.09 6.74 -7.26
CA LEU A 58 -7.65 6.07 -6.10
C LEU A 58 -6.83 4.81 -5.75
N ALA A 59 -6.41 4.03 -6.76
CA ALA A 59 -5.57 2.86 -6.56
C ALA A 59 -4.23 3.19 -5.89
N VAL A 60 -3.59 4.29 -6.28
CA VAL A 60 -2.36 4.76 -5.62
C VAL A 60 -2.62 5.16 -4.16
N LYS A 61 -3.71 5.86 -3.87
CA LYS A 61 -4.03 6.24 -2.48
C LYS A 61 -4.28 5.01 -1.61
N VAL A 62 -5.11 4.09 -2.08
CA VAL A 62 -5.47 2.88 -1.34
C VAL A 62 -4.25 1.98 -1.18
N ILE A 63 -3.44 1.77 -2.22
CA ILE A 63 -2.28 0.87 -2.09
C ILE A 63 -1.24 1.42 -1.10
N VAL A 64 -1.06 2.74 -1.02
CA VAL A 64 -0.18 3.37 -0.01
C VAL A 64 -0.68 3.09 1.41
N HIS A 65 -1.99 3.23 1.64
CA HIS A 65 -2.64 2.89 2.91
C HIS A 65 -2.41 1.42 3.29
N GLU A 66 -2.70 0.49 2.36
CA GLU A 66 -2.55 -0.94 2.63
C GLU A 66 -1.08 -1.34 2.85
N PHE A 67 -0.13 -0.69 2.17
CA PHE A 67 1.29 -0.91 2.44
C PHE A 67 1.71 -0.41 3.82
N GLY A 68 1.06 0.63 4.36
CA GLY A 68 1.27 1.05 5.74
C GLY A 68 0.93 -0.05 6.74
N HIS A 69 -0.21 -0.72 6.57
CA HIS A 69 -0.55 -1.91 7.37
C HIS A 69 0.47 -3.03 7.22
N VAL A 70 0.98 -3.27 6.00
CA VAL A 70 2.05 -4.26 5.78
C VAL A 70 3.34 -3.92 6.53
N LEU A 71 3.61 -2.64 6.74
CA LEU A 71 4.74 -2.14 7.51
C LEU A 71 4.46 -2.06 9.03
N GLY A 72 3.25 -2.44 9.46
CA GLY A 72 2.84 -2.45 10.87
C GLY A 72 2.29 -1.11 11.37
N LEU A 73 1.84 -0.24 10.46
CA LEU A 73 1.11 0.98 10.83
C LEU A 73 -0.36 0.68 11.06
N ASP A 74 -0.89 1.19 12.16
CA ASP A 74 -2.33 1.17 12.43
C ASP A 74 -3.02 2.35 11.74
N HIS A 75 -4.36 2.33 11.73
CA HIS A 75 -5.11 3.51 11.34
C HIS A 75 -4.77 4.70 12.23
N GLU A 76 -4.81 5.90 11.65
CA GLU A 76 -4.73 7.15 12.40
C GLU A 76 -5.96 8.03 12.16
N GLY A 77 -6.02 9.15 12.89
CA GLY A 77 -7.14 10.09 12.85
C GLY A 77 -6.76 11.52 12.47
N ASP A 78 -5.49 11.79 12.19
CA ASP A 78 -4.98 13.13 11.84
C ASP A 78 -5.45 13.56 10.45
N VAL A 79 -5.55 14.85 10.19
CA VAL A 79 -6.00 15.35 8.88
C VAL A 79 -4.98 15.01 7.78
N CYS A 80 -5.43 14.53 6.62
CA CYS A 80 -4.60 14.21 5.45
C CYS A 80 -3.66 13.00 5.56
N ALA A 81 -3.75 12.25 6.63
CA ALA A 81 -2.93 11.07 6.82
C ALA A 81 -3.27 9.96 5.81
N ALA A 82 -2.23 9.30 5.30
CA ALA A 82 -2.40 8.16 4.40
C ALA A 82 -3.02 6.96 5.14
N MET A 83 -2.83 6.85 6.46
CA MET A 83 -3.37 5.77 7.29
C MET A 83 -4.78 6.05 7.84
N ASN A 84 -5.43 7.14 7.44
CA ASN A 84 -6.84 7.35 7.78
C ASN A 84 -7.72 6.30 7.11
N ALA A 85 -8.77 5.87 7.83
CA ALA A 85 -9.74 4.93 7.30
C ALA A 85 -10.33 5.43 5.95
N PRO A 86 -10.32 4.60 4.88
CA PRO A 86 -10.78 5.00 3.55
C PRO A 86 -12.28 5.32 3.46
N THR A 87 -13.05 5.02 4.51
CA THR A 87 -14.52 5.12 4.56
C THR A 87 -15.02 6.29 5.44
N GLY A 88 -14.12 7.07 6.05
CA GLY A 88 -14.47 8.21 6.90
C GLY A 88 -14.28 9.58 6.24
N GLU A 89 -14.98 10.60 6.75
CA GLU A 89 -14.84 12.00 6.31
C GLU A 89 -13.43 12.58 6.43
N SER A 90 -12.58 11.92 7.24
CA SER A 90 -11.18 12.26 7.48
C SER A 90 -10.21 11.63 6.49
N GLY A 91 -10.65 10.73 5.61
CA GLY A 91 -9.75 10.07 4.64
C GLY A 91 -8.93 11.10 3.86
N GLY A 92 -7.70 10.75 3.45
CA GLY A 92 -6.79 11.58 2.61
C GLY A 92 -7.37 12.01 1.24
N TYR A 93 -8.67 11.88 1.05
CA TYR A 93 -9.50 12.43 -0.02
C TYR A 93 -9.73 13.93 0.11
N ARG A 94 -9.83 14.48 1.33
CA ARG A 94 -9.97 15.95 1.53
C ARG A 94 -8.69 16.72 1.17
N CYS A 95 -7.58 16.01 1.04
CA CYS A 95 -6.28 16.61 0.85
C CYS A 95 -5.84 16.45 -0.60
N LYS A 96 -5.51 17.59 -1.22
CA LYS A 96 -4.91 17.60 -2.54
C LYS A 96 -3.63 16.75 -2.46
N PRO A 97 -3.40 15.78 -3.36
CA PRO A 97 -2.10 15.13 -3.40
C PRO A 97 -1.07 16.24 -3.57
N GLN A 98 -0.17 16.40 -2.60
CA GLN A 98 1.07 17.11 -2.86
C GLN A 98 1.80 16.25 -3.88
N LEU A 99 1.64 16.60 -5.16
CA LEU A 99 2.61 16.23 -6.17
C LEU A 99 3.94 16.74 -5.61
N VAL A 100 4.86 15.81 -5.37
CA VAL A 100 6.25 16.17 -5.06
C VAL A 100 6.67 17.24 -6.07
N PRO A 101 7.04 18.47 -5.64
CA PRO A 101 7.29 19.59 -6.56
C PRO A 101 8.35 19.26 -7.62
N GLU A 102 9.28 18.36 -7.29
CA GLU A 102 10.31 17.84 -8.19
C GLU A 102 9.77 17.06 -9.40
N CYS A 103 8.48 16.68 -9.40
CA CYS A 103 7.82 16.00 -10.51
C CYS A 103 6.98 16.92 -11.39
N ALA A 104 6.82 18.19 -11.03
CA ALA A 104 6.04 19.14 -11.81
C ALA A 104 6.84 19.72 -13.01
N THR A 105 8.17 19.60 -13.00
CA THR A 105 9.06 20.22 -14.00
C THR A 105 9.88 19.25 -14.84
N GLN A 106 9.86 17.94 -14.54
CA GLN A 106 10.68 16.96 -15.26
C GLN A 106 9.90 16.35 -16.43
N THR A 107 10.29 16.71 -17.66
CA THR A 107 9.78 16.16 -18.92
C THR A 107 10.32 14.76 -19.24
N SER A 108 11.06 14.12 -18.34
CA SER A 108 11.70 12.82 -18.56
C SER A 108 11.39 11.85 -17.42
N GLY A 109 10.40 10.98 -17.64
CA GLY A 109 10.37 9.55 -17.29
C GLY A 109 10.56 9.03 -15.85
N ASP A 110 11.14 9.79 -14.92
CA ASP A 110 11.72 9.23 -13.68
C ASP A 110 11.03 9.66 -12.39
N CYS A 111 9.82 10.20 -12.48
CA CYS A 111 9.01 10.45 -11.29
C CYS A 111 8.21 9.21 -10.88
N GLY A 112 8.82 8.42 -10.00
CA GLY A 112 8.15 7.33 -9.29
C GLY A 112 7.99 6.08 -10.14
N GLN A 113 9.10 5.39 -10.42
CA GLN A 113 9.01 3.99 -10.81
C GLN A 113 8.45 3.15 -9.66
N VAL A 114 7.13 3.03 -9.59
CA VAL A 114 6.49 1.84 -9.02
C VAL A 114 6.24 0.89 -10.18
N VAL A 115 7.24 0.06 -10.45
CA VAL A 115 7.19 -0.95 -11.51
C VAL A 115 6.28 -2.10 -11.06
N PHE A 116 5.05 -2.11 -11.55
CA PHE A 116 4.17 -3.29 -11.54
C PHE A 116 4.21 -3.92 -12.94
N TRP A 117 4.73 -5.14 -13.05
CA TRP A 117 4.55 -5.97 -14.24
C TRP A 117 3.47 -7.03 -13.97
N GLN A 118 2.74 -7.34 -15.05
CA GLN A 118 1.57 -8.23 -15.12
C GLN A 118 1.92 -9.69 -14.79
#